data_AF-A0AB39KUK4-F1
#
_entry.id   AF-A0AB39KUK4-F1
#
_cell.length_a   1.000
_cell.length_b   1.000
_cell.length_c   1.000
_cell.angle_alpha   90.00
_cell.angle_beta   90.00
_cell.angle_gamma   90.00
#
_symmetry.space_group_name_H-M   'P 1'
#
loop_
_entity.id
_entity.type
_entity.pdbx_description
1 polymer ?
#
loop_
_entity_poly.entity_id
_entity_poly.type
_entity_poly.pdbx_seq_one_letter_code
_entity_poly.pdbx_strand_id
1 'polypeptide(L)'
;MALKEGQFGELKVPLTWTAAVALIVAGIVAVALLVNDRRETLQNQAYGVTRQAVDTVAAPVSGAVSAPGRWTRSFADWVGDYFFAVSDNRRLKAELVEMRQWRDVALAQRDINERYRTLMGLRTDPPIPMVAARVISDSRGPYANTRLADAGGDKGVISGNPVMSEHGLIGRVVGVGSNVSRVLLLTDTTSRTPVMIDRTNARSILTGDGGPNPRLEYLRGRDPVKEGDRIVTSGDGGVLPRGLPVGVAVKGLDGAWRVALFANSTPIDYVRILLFKDFAQLADQKSLSTTQLPTINTEDPEARKVQTILGNVAPPTAGATPPAASATTPPATATPAPAPSAPRPPAPQLAAPATTPGTPQ
;
A
#
# COMPACT_ATOMS: atom_id res chain seq x y z
N MET A 1 -39.68 37.73 -13.27
CA MET A 1 -38.72 36.60 -13.44
C MET A 1 -39.20 35.44 -12.58
N ALA A 2 -39.02 34.20 -13.04
CA ALA A 2 -39.66 33.02 -12.44
C ALA A 2 -38.66 32.08 -11.75
N LEU A 3 -39.04 31.63 -10.56
CA LEU A 3 -38.53 30.45 -9.84
C LEU A 3 -39.77 29.84 -9.16
N LYS A 4 -40.56 29.03 -9.87
CA LYS A 4 -40.34 27.61 -10.17
C LYS A 4 -40.43 26.69 -8.93
N GLU A 5 -41.68 26.38 -8.59
CA GLU A 5 -42.16 25.05 -8.16
C GLU A 5 -41.34 24.31 -7.09
N GLY A 6 -41.72 24.48 -5.83
CA GLY A 6 -41.35 23.55 -4.76
C GLY A 6 -42.05 22.20 -4.95
N GLN A 7 -41.26 21.13 -4.99
CA GLN A 7 -41.66 19.73 -5.27
C GLN A 7 -42.46 19.04 -4.14
N PHE A 8 -43.25 19.80 -3.38
CA PHE A 8 -44.07 19.31 -2.25
C PHE A 8 -45.58 19.53 -2.45
N GLY A 9 -45.98 19.95 -3.65
CA GLY A 9 -47.37 19.78 -4.10
C GLY A 9 -47.70 18.29 -4.21
N GLU A 10 -48.80 17.88 -3.56
CA GLU A 10 -49.37 16.51 -3.58
C GLU A 10 -48.71 15.44 -2.70
N LEU A 11 -48.46 15.76 -1.42
CA LEU A 11 -48.96 14.87 -0.36
C LEU A 11 -50.27 15.42 0.23
N LYS A 12 -51.37 15.24 -0.50
CA LYS A 12 -52.70 15.19 0.11
C LYS A 12 -52.80 13.90 0.93
N VAL A 13 -52.21 13.89 2.13
CA VAL A 13 -52.60 12.92 3.15
C VAL A 13 -54.11 13.15 3.35
N PRO A 14 -54.99 12.18 3.06
CA PRO A 14 -56.40 12.45 3.09
C PRO A 14 -56.79 12.82 4.52
N LEU A 15 -57.56 13.90 4.68
CA LEU A 15 -57.93 14.44 6.00
C LEU A 15 -58.59 13.36 6.90
N THR A 16 -59.20 12.35 6.26
CA THR A 16 -59.76 11.15 6.90
C THR A 16 -58.73 10.30 7.62
N TRP A 17 -57.48 10.20 7.16
CA TRP A 17 -56.40 9.47 7.84
C TRP A 17 -55.94 10.20 9.09
N THR A 18 -55.72 11.51 9.02
CA THR A 18 -55.38 12.31 10.21
C THR A 18 -56.52 12.31 11.23
N ALA A 19 -57.77 12.37 10.77
CA ALA A 19 -58.95 12.25 11.62
C ALA A 19 -59.07 10.86 12.25
N ALA A 20 -58.84 9.78 11.50
CA ALA A 20 -58.90 8.41 12.00
C ALA A 20 -57.83 8.13 13.08
N VAL A 21 -56.58 8.57 12.85
CA VAL A 21 -55.51 8.46 13.86
C VAL A 21 -55.85 9.27 15.11
N ALA A 22 -56.37 10.50 14.96
CA ALA A 22 -56.82 11.31 16.10
C ALA A 22 -57.97 10.65 16.88
N LEU A 23 -58.92 10.01 16.19
CA LEU A 23 -60.04 9.28 16.81
C LEU A 23 -59.56 8.06 17.60
N ILE A 24 -58.59 7.31 17.07
CA ILE A 24 -57.99 6.15 17.76
C ILE A 24 -57.26 6.62 19.03
N VAL A 25 -56.46 7.68 18.94
CA VAL A 25 -55.75 8.26 20.11
C VAL A 25 -56.75 8.78 21.14
N ALA A 26 -57.79 9.51 20.73
CA ALA A 26 -58.84 10.00 21.63
C ALA A 26 -59.61 8.84 22.31
N GLY A 27 -59.90 7.76 21.57
CA GLY A 27 -60.53 6.55 22.11
C GLY A 27 -59.68 5.86 23.18
N ILE A 28 -58.36 5.75 22.95
CA ILE A 28 -57.41 5.18 23.94
C ILE A 28 -57.38 6.04 25.22
N VAL A 29 -57.32 7.37 25.08
CA VAL A 29 -57.35 8.30 26.23
C VAL A 29 -58.68 8.24 26.98
N ALA A 30 -59.81 8.18 26.28
CA ALA A 30 -61.13 8.05 26.90
C ALA A 30 -61.28 6.73 27.69
N VAL A 31 -60.81 5.61 27.14
CA VAL A 31 -60.78 4.32 27.85
C VAL A 31 -59.88 4.38 29.09
N ALA A 32 -58.71 5.01 29.00
CA ALA A 32 -57.81 5.17 30.14
C ALA A 32 -58.43 6.00 31.28
N LEU A 33 -59.12 7.11 30.95
CA LEU A 33 -59.82 7.94 31.93
C LEU A 33 -61.01 7.19 32.56
N LEU A 34 -61.80 6.46 31.77
CA LEU A 34 -62.93 5.68 32.26
C LEU A 34 -62.48 4.55 33.21
N VAL A 35 -61.36 3.90 32.93
CA VAL A 35 -60.75 2.90 33.84
C VAL A 35 -60.24 3.54 35.13
N ASN A 36 -59.78 4.79 35.10
CA ASN A 36 -59.35 5.52 36.30
C ASN A 36 -60.54 5.96 37.17
N ASP A 37 -61.58 6.54 36.57
CA ASP A 37 -62.82 6.96 37.22
C ASP A 37 -63.56 5.80 37.93
N ARG A 38 -63.54 4.61 37.29
CA ARG A 38 -64.04 3.36 37.87
C ARG A 38 -63.27 2.88 39.12
N ARG A 39 -62.05 3.36 39.39
CA ARG A 39 -61.29 2.96 40.60
C ARG A 39 -61.72 3.71 41.84
N GLU A 40 -62.03 5.01 41.74
CA GLU A 40 -62.43 5.80 42.92
C GLU A 40 -63.80 5.39 43.45
N THR A 41 -64.74 5.03 42.57
CA THR A 41 -66.07 4.54 42.96
C THR A 41 -66.08 3.13 43.57
N LEU A 42 -65.02 2.32 43.39
CA LEU A 42 -64.93 0.96 43.94
C LEU A 42 -64.19 0.87 45.29
N GLN A 43 -63.51 1.93 45.74
CA GLN A 43 -62.75 1.88 47.00
C GLN A 43 -63.60 2.06 48.27
N ASN A 44 -64.80 2.64 48.18
CA ASN A 44 -65.62 2.98 49.35
C ASN A 44 -66.65 1.89 49.77
N GLN A 45 -66.79 0.78 49.03
CA GLN A 45 -67.69 -0.33 49.40
C GLN A 45 -67.12 -1.71 49.02
N ALA A 46 -66.17 -2.25 49.79
CA ALA A 46 -65.96 -3.71 49.95
C ALA A 46 -64.85 -4.08 50.98
N TYR A 47 -65.01 -3.71 52.26
CA TYR A 47 -64.31 -4.45 53.32
C TYR A 47 -65.08 -5.75 53.59
N GLY A 48 -64.74 -6.83 52.90
CA GLY A 48 -65.33 -8.15 53.16
C GLY A 48 -65.12 -9.20 52.08
N VAL A 49 -64.33 -10.23 52.41
CA VAL A 49 -64.40 -11.60 51.86
C VAL A 49 -64.22 -11.76 50.33
N THR A 50 -62.98 -11.99 49.87
CA THR A 50 -62.57 -12.99 48.83
C THR A 50 -61.08 -12.81 48.41
N ARG A 51 -60.15 -13.03 49.35
CA ARG A 51 -58.70 -12.76 49.16
C ARG A 51 -57.94 -13.81 48.33
N GLN A 52 -58.55 -14.34 47.27
CA GLN A 52 -57.93 -15.38 46.42
C GLN A 52 -58.38 -15.39 44.94
N ALA A 53 -59.41 -14.63 44.55
CA ALA A 53 -59.87 -14.55 43.16
C ALA A 53 -59.34 -13.30 42.41
N VAL A 54 -58.95 -12.24 43.13
CA VAL A 54 -58.60 -10.95 42.53
C VAL A 54 -57.13 -10.89 42.06
N ASP A 55 -56.21 -11.53 42.79
CA ASP A 55 -54.77 -11.47 42.48
C ASP A 55 -54.39 -12.17 41.17
N THR A 56 -55.18 -13.14 40.71
CA THR A 56 -54.93 -13.88 39.45
C THR A 56 -55.31 -13.11 38.19
N VAL A 57 -56.17 -12.08 38.30
CA VAL A 57 -56.63 -11.24 37.17
C VAL A 57 -55.94 -9.87 37.17
N ALA A 58 -55.49 -9.37 38.33
CA ALA A 58 -54.78 -8.10 38.44
C ALA A 58 -53.30 -8.15 37.99
N ALA A 59 -52.70 -9.34 37.92
CA ALA A 59 -51.27 -9.55 37.66
C ALA A 59 -50.68 -8.89 36.37
N PRO A 60 -51.37 -8.84 35.20
CA PRO A 60 -50.77 -8.25 34.00
C PRO A 60 -50.87 -6.72 33.93
N VAL A 61 -51.71 -6.07 34.75
CA VAL A 61 -52.02 -4.63 34.61
C VAL A 61 -51.00 -3.72 35.30
N SER A 62 -50.30 -4.19 36.35
CA SER A 62 -49.18 -3.45 36.96
C SER A 62 -48.00 -3.24 35.99
N GLY A 63 -47.83 -4.17 35.03
CA GLY A 63 -46.88 -4.02 33.93
C GLY A 63 -47.25 -2.92 32.93
N ALA A 64 -48.54 -2.59 32.78
CA ALA A 64 -49.03 -1.60 31.82
C ALA A 64 -48.84 -0.15 32.31
N VAL A 65 -48.97 0.11 33.62
CA VAL A 65 -48.81 1.46 34.19
C VAL A 65 -47.34 1.94 34.12
N SER A 66 -46.38 1.01 34.13
CA SER A 66 -44.95 1.29 33.91
C SER A 66 -44.53 1.23 32.43
N ALA A 67 -45.45 0.96 31.49
CA ALA A 67 -45.13 0.83 30.07
C ALA A 67 -44.79 2.15 29.33
N PRO A 68 -45.38 3.33 29.62
CA PRO A 68 -45.15 4.54 28.83
C PRO A 68 -43.67 4.93 28.75
N GLY A 69 -42.95 4.91 29.87
CA GLY A 69 -41.52 5.25 29.92
C GLY A 69 -40.58 4.24 29.25
N ARG A 70 -41.06 3.01 28.98
CA ARG A 70 -40.31 2.00 28.20
C ARG A 70 -40.58 2.17 26.71
N TRP A 71 -41.83 2.39 26.33
CA TRP A 71 -42.23 2.63 24.93
C TRP A 71 -41.65 3.93 24.36
N THR A 72 -41.62 5.03 25.12
CA THR A 72 -41.02 6.28 24.65
C THR A 72 -39.52 6.15 24.40
N ARG A 73 -38.81 5.36 25.21
CA ARG A 73 -37.39 5.07 25.00
C ARG A 73 -37.19 4.25 23.72
N SER A 74 -37.87 3.11 23.58
CA SER A 74 -37.77 2.28 22.37
C SER A 74 -38.20 3.01 21.08
N PHE A 75 -39.14 3.96 21.16
CA PHE A 75 -39.52 4.77 19.99
C PHE A 75 -38.47 5.85 19.67
N ALA A 76 -37.88 6.49 20.68
CA ALA A 76 -36.77 7.43 20.48
C ALA A 76 -35.53 6.72 19.91
N ASP A 77 -35.22 5.53 20.42
CA ASP A 77 -34.13 4.67 19.93
C ASP A 77 -34.39 4.28 18.46
N TRP A 78 -35.60 3.82 18.11
CA TRP A 78 -35.97 3.46 16.72
C TRP A 78 -35.90 4.64 15.74
N VAL A 79 -36.34 5.83 16.15
CA VAL A 79 -36.21 7.06 15.34
C VAL A 79 -34.73 7.43 15.17
N GLY A 80 -33.94 7.30 16.23
CA GLY A 80 -32.48 7.48 16.20
C GLY A 80 -31.81 6.53 15.20
N ASP A 81 -32.05 5.23 15.34
CA ASP A 81 -31.54 4.18 14.45
C ASP A 81 -31.91 4.42 12.98
N TYR A 82 -33.15 4.87 12.71
CA TYR A 82 -33.58 5.20 11.36
C TYR A 82 -32.81 6.41 10.78
N PHE A 83 -32.62 7.48 11.55
CA PHE A 83 -31.83 8.63 11.11
C PHE A 83 -30.34 8.30 10.98
N PHE A 84 -29.78 7.46 11.86
CA PHE A 84 -28.43 6.92 11.72
C PHE A 84 -28.30 6.10 10.43
N ALA A 85 -29.16 5.12 10.20
CA ALA A 85 -29.16 4.29 8.99
C ALA A 85 -29.32 5.10 7.69
N VAL A 86 -30.17 6.13 7.69
CA VAL A 86 -30.30 7.05 6.53
C VAL A 86 -29.04 7.90 6.34
N SER A 87 -28.42 8.37 7.42
CA SER A 87 -27.18 9.16 7.35
C SER A 87 -25.99 8.32 6.88
N ASP A 88 -25.82 7.09 7.37
CA ASP A 88 -24.83 6.12 6.89
C ASP A 88 -25.09 5.74 5.44
N ASN A 89 -26.35 5.51 5.03
CA ASN A 89 -26.67 5.22 3.63
C ASN A 89 -26.30 6.38 2.69
N ARG A 90 -26.45 7.63 3.15
CA ARG A 90 -26.00 8.83 2.41
C ARG A 90 -24.48 8.95 2.40
N ARG A 91 -23.79 8.71 3.52
CA ARG A 91 -22.31 8.74 3.61
C ARG A 91 -21.68 7.67 2.72
N LEU A 92 -22.13 6.42 2.85
CA LEU A 92 -21.70 5.30 2.00
C LEU A 92 -21.97 5.57 0.53
N LYS A 93 -23.11 6.17 0.15
CA LYS A 93 -23.37 6.58 -1.25
C LYS A 93 -22.38 7.65 -1.74
N ALA A 94 -22.03 8.62 -0.91
CA ALA A 94 -21.04 9.65 -1.25
C ALA A 94 -19.64 9.03 -1.42
N GLU A 95 -19.18 8.22 -0.46
CA GLU A 95 -17.93 7.46 -0.53
C GLU A 95 -17.88 6.58 -1.79
N LEU A 96 -18.98 5.91 -2.15
CA LEU A 96 -19.06 5.04 -3.34
C LEU A 96 -19.01 5.85 -4.65
N VAL A 97 -19.58 7.07 -4.69
CA VAL A 97 -19.43 7.99 -5.83
C VAL A 97 -17.98 8.48 -5.97
N GLU A 98 -17.34 8.85 -4.86
CA GLU A 98 -15.93 9.26 -4.86
C GLU A 98 -15.00 8.12 -5.30
N MET A 99 -15.16 6.92 -4.75
CA MET A 99 -14.38 5.73 -5.12
C MET A 99 -14.58 5.34 -6.59
N ARG A 100 -15.78 5.52 -7.15
CA ARG A 100 -16.02 5.36 -8.60
C ARG A 100 -15.24 6.37 -9.42
N GLN A 101 -15.24 7.65 -9.02
CA GLN A 101 -14.49 8.69 -9.70
C GLN A 101 -12.99 8.39 -9.71
N TRP A 102 -12.41 7.98 -8.57
CA TRP A 102 -11.01 7.54 -8.49
C TRP A 102 -10.71 6.31 -9.35
N ARG A 103 -11.61 5.32 -9.37
CA ARG A 103 -11.48 4.14 -10.25
C ARG A 103 -11.44 4.54 -11.73
N ASP A 104 -12.33 5.43 -12.15
CA ASP A 104 -12.47 5.81 -13.56
C ASP A 104 -11.26 6.67 -14.01
N VAL A 105 -10.73 7.52 -13.14
CA VAL A 105 -9.45 8.21 -13.37
C VAL A 105 -8.29 7.21 -13.48
N ALA A 106 -8.21 6.21 -12.61
CA ALA A 106 -7.16 5.19 -12.65
C ALA A 106 -7.23 4.31 -13.92
N LEU A 107 -8.44 3.98 -14.39
CA LEU A 107 -8.66 3.29 -15.66
C LEU A 107 -8.23 4.15 -16.86
N ALA A 108 -8.68 5.41 -16.93
CA ALA A 108 -8.28 6.31 -18.00
C ALA A 108 -6.75 6.53 -18.05
N GLN A 109 -6.09 6.66 -16.89
CA GLN A 109 -4.63 6.75 -16.81
C GLN A 109 -3.94 5.45 -17.24
N ARG A 110 -4.51 4.29 -16.95
CA ARG A 110 -3.99 3.00 -17.43
C ARG A 110 -4.05 2.91 -18.95
N ASP A 111 -5.21 3.21 -19.53
CA ASP A 111 -5.43 3.15 -20.99
C ASP A 111 -4.50 4.12 -21.73
N ILE A 112 -4.30 5.33 -21.19
CA ILE A 112 -3.35 6.32 -21.73
C ILE A 112 -1.91 5.80 -21.65
N ASN A 113 -1.49 5.23 -20.51
CA ASN A 113 -0.15 4.65 -20.36
C ASN A 113 0.08 3.47 -21.30
N GLU A 114 -0.92 2.61 -21.48
CA GLU A 114 -0.86 1.46 -22.39
C GLU A 114 -0.77 1.92 -23.85
N ARG A 115 -1.54 2.94 -24.24
CA ARG A 115 -1.42 3.58 -25.55
C ARG A 115 -0.05 4.23 -25.77
N TYR A 116 0.51 4.92 -24.77
CA TYR A 116 1.86 5.48 -24.86
C TYR A 116 2.92 4.38 -25.00
N ARG A 117 2.81 3.26 -24.27
CA ARG A 117 3.72 2.11 -24.43
C ARG A 117 3.68 1.55 -25.86
N THR A 118 2.49 1.36 -26.42
CA THR A 118 2.32 0.89 -27.80
C THR A 118 2.93 1.86 -28.82
N LEU A 119 2.68 3.18 -28.67
CA LEU A 119 3.23 4.21 -29.57
C LEU A 119 4.75 4.34 -29.48
N MET A 120 5.33 4.14 -28.30
CA MET A 120 6.78 4.15 -28.07
C MET A 120 7.45 2.81 -28.43
N GLY A 121 6.70 1.79 -28.87
CA GLY A 121 7.22 0.45 -29.11
C GLY A 121 7.78 -0.24 -27.85
N LEU A 122 7.38 0.22 -26.65
CA LEU A 122 7.82 -0.35 -25.39
C LEU A 122 7.29 -1.79 -25.27
N ARG A 123 8.21 -2.76 -25.35
CA ARG A 123 7.92 -4.15 -24.98
C ARG A 123 7.59 -4.17 -23.49
N THR A 124 6.29 -4.19 -23.17
CA THR A 124 5.82 -4.40 -21.80
C THR A 124 6.23 -5.81 -21.38
N ASP A 125 6.80 -5.95 -20.18
CA ASP A 125 7.19 -7.27 -19.67
C ASP A 125 5.99 -8.22 -19.67
N PRO A 126 6.14 -9.45 -20.19
CA PRO A 126 5.04 -10.41 -20.22
C PRO A 126 4.61 -10.76 -18.79
N PRO A 127 3.32 -11.08 -18.56
CA PRO A 127 2.84 -11.45 -17.23
C PRO A 127 3.60 -12.67 -16.73
N ILE A 128 4.33 -12.50 -15.62
CA ILE A 128 5.18 -13.54 -15.03
C ILE A 128 4.27 -14.65 -14.46
N PRO A 129 4.38 -15.90 -14.93
CA PRO A 129 3.58 -16.99 -14.39
C PRO A 129 3.96 -17.25 -12.93
N MET A 130 2.98 -17.65 -12.11
CA MET A 130 3.16 -17.85 -10.67
C MET A 130 2.66 -19.22 -10.23
N VAL A 131 3.38 -19.83 -9.30
CA VAL A 131 3.00 -21.10 -8.66
C VAL A 131 2.72 -20.83 -7.19
N ALA A 132 1.51 -21.19 -6.74
CA ALA A 132 1.20 -21.24 -5.32
C ALA A 132 1.86 -22.46 -4.68
N ALA A 133 2.44 -22.27 -3.50
CA ALA A 133 3.04 -23.32 -2.71
C ALA A 133 2.75 -23.12 -1.22
N ARG A 134 2.56 -24.21 -0.49
CA ARG A 134 2.50 -24.22 0.98
C ARG A 134 3.91 -24.38 1.54
N VAL A 135 4.20 -23.68 2.63
CA VAL A 135 5.43 -23.89 3.40
C VAL A 135 5.29 -25.14 4.26
N ILE A 136 6.18 -26.09 4.06
CA ILE A 136 6.20 -27.38 4.76
C ILE A 136 7.01 -27.28 6.05
N SER A 137 8.14 -26.56 6.03
CA SER A 137 9.04 -26.45 7.18
C SER A 137 9.73 -25.09 7.29
N ASP A 138 10.03 -24.72 8.53
CA ASP A 138 10.77 -23.54 8.92
C ASP A 138 12.11 -23.96 9.55
N SER A 139 13.22 -23.53 8.97
CA SER A 139 14.55 -23.68 9.55
C SER A 139 15.07 -22.29 9.88
N ARG A 140 14.98 -21.94 11.18
CA ARG A 140 15.55 -20.72 11.77
C ARG A 140 16.76 -21.10 12.61
N GLY A 141 17.94 -20.86 12.09
CA GLY A 141 19.19 -20.83 12.83
C GLY A 141 19.83 -19.44 12.77
N PRO A 142 20.73 -19.09 13.69
CA PRO A 142 21.39 -17.77 13.72
C PRO A 142 22.18 -17.43 12.45
N TYR A 143 22.50 -18.44 11.63
CA TYR A 143 23.25 -18.30 10.37
C TYR A 143 22.54 -18.95 9.16
N ALA A 144 21.29 -19.40 9.33
CA ALA A 144 20.54 -20.13 8.31
C ALA A 144 19.03 -19.94 8.51
N ASN A 145 18.43 -19.04 7.72
CA ASN A 145 17.02 -18.70 7.69
C ASN A 145 16.44 -19.17 6.35
N THR A 146 15.91 -20.41 6.32
CA THR A 146 15.36 -21.02 5.09
C THR A 146 14.00 -21.67 5.31
N ARG A 147 13.17 -21.66 4.27
CA ARG A 147 11.86 -22.33 4.23
C ARG A 147 11.84 -23.41 3.15
N LEU A 148 11.11 -24.49 3.38
CA LEU A 148 10.82 -25.50 2.34
C LEU A 148 9.38 -25.32 1.83
N ALA A 149 9.20 -25.25 0.53
CA ALA A 149 7.89 -25.08 -0.12
C ALA A 149 7.52 -26.30 -0.98
N ASP A 150 6.24 -26.66 -1.03
CA ASP A 150 5.67 -27.82 -1.75
C ASP A 150 5.58 -27.64 -3.29
N ALA A 151 6.48 -26.86 -3.87
CA ALA A 151 6.61 -26.68 -5.31
C ALA A 151 8.07 -26.80 -5.73
N GLY A 152 8.34 -27.67 -6.71
CA GLY A 152 9.67 -27.90 -7.29
C GLY A 152 9.69 -27.83 -8.80
N GLY A 153 10.68 -28.49 -9.42
CA GLY A 153 10.91 -28.50 -10.86
C GLY A 153 9.72 -29.01 -11.68
N ASP A 154 8.92 -29.92 -11.13
CA ASP A 154 7.73 -30.49 -11.79
C ASP A 154 6.65 -29.40 -12.02
N LYS A 155 6.67 -28.33 -11.23
CA LYS A 155 5.81 -27.13 -11.39
C LYS A 155 6.55 -25.97 -12.10
N GLY A 156 7.71 -26.23 -12.72
CA GLY A 156 8.52 -25.24 -13.44
C GLY A 156 9.35 -24.31 -12.55
N VAL A 157 9.49 -24.58 -11.26
CA VAL A 157 10.32 -23.77 -10.35
C VAL A 157 11.81 -23.96 -10.69
N ILE A 158 12.55 -22.86 -10.73
CA ILE A 158 14.01 -22.85 -10.93
C ILE A 158 14.72 -22.08 -9.81
N SER A 159 16.02 -22.34 -9.61
CA SER A 159 16.83 -21.56 -8.68
C SER A 159 16.95 -20.11 -9.16
N GLY A 160 16.88 -19.16 -8.23
CA GLY A 160 16.77 -17.72 -8.52
C GLY A 160 15.36 -17.16 -8.42
N ASN A 161 14.31 -17.97 -8.63
CA ASN A 161 12.92 -17.49 -8.65
C ASN A 161 12.54 -16.67 -7.40
N PRO A 162 11.94 -15.47 -7.56
CA PRO A 162 11.43 -14.69 -6.42
C PRO A 162 10.27 -15.41 -5.72
N VAL A 163 10.21 -15.31 -4.40
CA VAL A 163 9.14 -15.88 -3.57
C VAL A 163 8.47 -14.78 -2.76
N MET A 164 7.16 -14.64 -2.92
CA MET A 164 6.33 -13.59 -2.31
C MET A 164 5.28 -14.15 -1.36
N SER A 165 4.98 -13.42 -0.29
CA SER A 165 3.77 -13.58 0.51
C SER A 165 2.62 -12.80 -0.12
N GLU A 166 1.49 -12.72 0.59
CA GLU A 166 0.38 -11.84 0.25
C GLU A 166 0.71 -10.35 0.34
N HIS A 167 1.80 -9.98 1.04
CA HIS A 167 2.14 -8.58 1.34
C HIS A 167 3.49 -8.13 0.77
N GLY A 168 4.44 -9.04 0.54
CA GLY A 168 5.77 -8.67 0.05
C GLY A 168 6.69 -9.82 -0.30
N LEU A 169 7.88 -9.48 -0.81
CA LEU A 169 8.96 -10.41 -1.09
C LEU A 169 9.44 -11.07 0.22
N ILE A 170 9.46 -12.39 0.23
CA ILE A 170 9.98 -13.22 1.34
C ILE A 170 11.47 -13.52 1.11
N GLY A 171 11.85 -13.72 -0.15
CA GLY A 171 13.19 -14.18 -0.52
C GLY A 171 13.23 -14.77 -1.93
N ARG A 172 14.14 -15.73 -2.15
CA ARG A 172 14.35 -16.38 -3.46
C ARG A 172 14.61 -17.88 -3.32
N VAL A 173 14.28 -18.64 -4.35
CA VAL A 173 14.64 -20.07 -4.42
C VAL A 173 16.16 -20.22 -4.58
N VAL A 174 16.76 -21.13 -3.82
CA VAL A 174 18.19 -21.46 -3.89
C VAL A 174 18.48 -22.93 -4.20
N GLY A 175 17.49 -23.81 -4.01
CA GLY A 175 17.59 -25.22 -4.35
C GLY A 175 16.23 -25.77 -4.76
N VAL A 176 16.21 -26.68 -5.72
CA VAL A 176 14.99 -27.25 -6.32
C VAL A 176 15.16 -28.78 -6.39
N GLY A 177 14.19 -29.50 -5.83
CA GLY A 177 13.93 -30.91 -6.14
C GLY A 177 12.73 -31.04 -7.08
N SER A 178 12.27 -32.26 -7.35
CA SER A 178 11.10 -32.52 -8.21
C SER A 178 9.83 -31.82 -7.70
N ASN A 179 9.43 -32.15 -6.46
CA ASN A 179 8.18 -31.66 -5.86
C ASN A 179 8.36 -30.55 -4.80
N VAL A 180 9.59 -30.27 -4.37
CA VAL A 180 9.87 -29.27 -3.30
C VAL A 180 10.98 -28.30 -3.70
N SER A 181 10.98 -27.11 -3.11
CA SER A 181 12.06 -26.13 -3.26
C SER A 181 12.46 -25.51 -1.93
N ARG A 182 13.73 -25.13 -1.82
CA ARG A 182 14.30 -24.41 -0.68
C ARG A 182 14.37 -22.92 -0.99
N VAL A 183 13.70 -22.13 -0.16
CA VAL A 183 13.64 -20.67 -0.22
C VAL A 183 14.62 -20.09 0.81
N LEU A 184 15.53 -19.24 0.35
CA LEU A 184 16.39 -18.42 1.19
C LEU A 184 15.65 -17.13 1.55
N LEU A 185 15.51 -16.84 2.84
CA LEU A 185 14.80 -15.66 3.34
C LEU A 185 15.62 -14.38 3.17
N LEU A 186 14.96 -13.22 3.05
CA LEU A 186 15.63 -11.91 3.06
C LEU A 186 16.36 -11.60 4.39
N THR A 187 15.99 -12.28 5.48
CA THR A 187 16.62 -12.17 6.81
C THR A 187 17.87 -13.03 6.99
N ASP A 188 18.24 -13.86 6.01
CA ASP A 188 19.40 -14.75 6.09
C ASP A 188 20.73 -14.01 5.92
N THR A 189 21.76 -14.41 6.67
CA THR A 189 23.12 -13.80 6.64
C THR A 189 23.84 -13.90 5.29
N THR A 190 23.44 -14.86 4.45
CA THR A 190 23.94 -15.03 3.07
C THR A 190 23.06 -14.30 2.04
N SER A 191 21.89 -13.81 2.44
CA SER A 191 20.95 -13.12 1.56
C SER A 191 21.45 -11.73 1.19
N ARG A 192 21.56 -11.50 -0.11
CA ARG A 192 21.87 -10.20 -0.73
C ARG A 192 20.87 -10.00 -1.85
N THR A 193 20.01 -8.99 -1.74
CA THR A 193 18.96 -8.70 -2.72
C THR A 193 19.06 -7.24 -3.20
N PRO A 194 19.17 -6.99 -4.52
CA PRO A 194 19.26 -5.63 -5.05
C PRO A 194 17.90 -4.92 -4.96
N VAL A 195 17.89 -3.77 -4.28
CA VAL A 195 16.68 -2.98 -3.98
C VAL A 195 16.88 -1.52 -4.34
N MET A 196 15.76 -0.81 -4.46
CA MET A 196 15.73 0.64 -4.63
C MET A 196 14.66 1.26 -3.73
N ILE A 197 14.89 2.49 -3.32
CA ILE A 197 13.90 3.31 -2.63
C ILE A 197 12.93 3.88 -3.67
N ASP A 198 11.63 3.63 -3.48
CA ASP A 198 10.56 3.96 -4.44
C ASP A 198 10.52 5.48 -4.74
N ARG A 199 10.71 6.30 -3.70
CA ARG A 199 10.68 7.78 -3.76
C ARG A 199 11.87 8.40 -4.50
N THR A 200 13.07 7.86 -4.34
CA THR A 200 14.32 8.49 -4.83
C THR A 200 14.97 7.73 -5.99
N ASN A 201 14.51 6.51 -6.28
CA ASN A 201 15.21 5.50 -7.10
C ASN A 201 16.67 5.25 -6.64
N ALA A 202 17.03 5.63 -5.40
CA ALA A 202 18.35 5.36 -4.85
C ALA A 202 18.52 3.84 -4.68
N ARG A 203 19.59 3.30 -5.27
CA ARG A 203 19.90 1.86 -5.27
C ARG A 203 20.66 1.47 -4.00
N SER A 204 20.40 0.26 -3.54
CA SER A 204 20.99 -0.33 -2.33
C SER A 204 20.99 -1.86 -2.45
N ILE A 205 21.81 -2.53 -1.65
CA ILE A 205 21.72 -3.98 -1.46
C ILE A 205 21.09 -4.21 -0.09
N LEU A 206 20.00 -4.98 -0.07
CA LEU A 206 19.42 -5.49 1.15
C LEU A 206 20.23 -6.72 1.59
N THR A 207 20.95 -6.58 2.69
CA THR A 207 21.78 -7.64 3.28
C THR A 207 21.10 -8.15 4.55
N GLY A 208 20.80 -9.44 4.61
CA GLY A 208 20.31 -10.08 5.83
C GLY A 208 21.43 -10.30 6.84
N ASP A 209 21.09 -10.28 8.13
CA ASP A 209 22.04 -10.43 9.24
C ASP A 209 21.50 -11.37 10.34
N GLY A 210 20.55 -12.24 10.00
CA GLY A 210 19.88 -13.16 10.93
C GLY A 210 18.70 -12.51 11.68
N GLY A 211 18.66 -11.18 11.76
CA GLY A 211 17.60 -10.44 12.46
C GLY A 211 16.29 -10.30 11.67
N PRO A 212 15.20 -9.83 12.33
CA PRO A 212 13.89 -9.63 11.69
C PRO A 212 13.85 -8.48 10.67
N ASN A 213 14.81 -7.54 10.75
CA ASN A 213 14.88 -6.34 9.93
C ASN A 213 16.26 -6.27 9.23
N PRO A 214 16.39 -6.77 7.98
CA PRO A 214 17.65 -6.73 7.23
C PRO A 214 18.16 -5.30 6.98
N ARG A 215 19.46 -5.15 6.71
CA ARG A 215 20.18 -3.87 6.62
C ARG A 215 20.26 -3.38 5.17
N LEU A 216 20.14 -2.07 4.97
CA LEU A 216 20.40 -1.43 3.67
C LEU A 216 21.87 -1.02 3.57
N GLU A 217 22.58 -1.64 2.63
CA GLU A 217 23.99 -1.37 2.36
C GLU A 217 24.17 -0.67 0.99
N TYR A 218 25.35 -0.09 0.76
CA TYR A 218 25.74 0.56 -0.50
C TYR A 218 24.84 1.71 -0.98
N LEU A 219 24.15 2.39 -0.06
CA LEU A 219 23.36 3.59 -0.36
C LEU A 219 24.25 4.68 -0.99
N ARG A 220 23.85 5.16 -2.18
CA ARG A 220 24.51 6.26 -2.91
C ARG A 220 23.56 7.46 -3.05
N GLY A 221 24.13 8.67 -3.04
CA GLY A 221 23.40 9.93 -3.17
C GLY A 221 23.35 10.73 -1.86
N ARG A 222 22.80 11.96 -1.94
CA ARG A 222 22.61 12.86 -0.80
C ARG A 222 21.17 12.70 -0.30
N ASP A 223 21.00 12.41 0.99
CA ASP A 223 19.69 12.08 1.60
C ASP A 223 18.89 10.99 0.83
N PRO A 224 19.49 9.81 0.57
CA PRO A 224 18.89 8.80 -0.32
C PRO A 224 17.66 8.09 0.26
N VAL A 225 17.51 8.08 1.59
CA VAL A 225 16.48 7.35 2.34
C VAL A 225 15.94 8.21 3.48
N LYS A 226 14.62 8.17 3.69
CA LYS A 226 13.92 8.70 4.85
C LYS A 226 13.17 7.57 5.55
N GLU A 227 12.91 7.76 6.84
CA GLU A 227 12.06 6.85 7.59
C GLU A 227 10.64 6.87 7.02
N GLY A 228 10.04 5.69 6.87
CA GLY A 228 8.77 5.53 6.16
C GLY A 228 8.88 5.36 4.64
N ASP A 229 10.07 5.50 4.03
CA ASP A 229 10.24 5.26 2.59
C ASP A 229 9.95 3.81 2.21
N ARG A 230 9.13 3.61 1.15
CA ARG A 230 8.85 2.29 0.58
C ARG A 230 10.05 1.75 -0.21
N ILE A 231 10.32 0.46 -0.05
CA ILE A 231 11.44 -0.24 -0.67
C ILE A 231 10.92 -1.35 -1.57
N VAL A 232 11.48 -1.41 -2.78
CA VAL A 232 11.12 -2.37 -3.83
C VAL A 232 12.38 -2.98 -4.47
N THR A 233 12.26 -4.10 -5.17
CA THR A 233 13.40 -4.65 -5.94
C THR A 233 13.82 -3.70 -7.06
N SER A 234 15.14 -3.52 -7.26
CA SER A 234 15.63 -2.66 -8.36
C SER A 234 15.61 -3.36 -9.72
N GLY A 235 15.68 -4.70 -9.72
CA GLY A 235 15.84 -5.52 -10.92
C GLY A 235 17.29 -5.66 -11.41
N ASP A 236 18.25 -5.09 -10.67
CA ASP A 236 19.66 -5.14 -11.06
C ASP A 236 20.23 -6.58 -11.00
N GLY A 237 21.09 -6.91 -11.97
CA GLY A 237 21.67 -8.25 -12.09
C GLY A 237 20.72 -9.32 -12.66
N GLY A 238 19.51 -8.97 -13.11
CA GLY A 238 18.65 -9.86 -13.91
C GLY A 238 17.94 -10.99 -13.15
N VAL A 239 18.30 -11.27 -11.90
CA VAL A 239 17.76 -12.40 -11.11
C VAL A 239 16.35 -12.15 -10.56
N LEU A 240 15.97 -10.90 -10.31
CA LEU A 240 14.62 -10.52 -9.86
C LEU A 240 14.01 -9.48 -10.81
N PRO A 241 12.68 -9.48 -11.01
CA PRO A 241 12.03 -8.38 -11.71
C PRO A 241 12.05 -7.11 -10.86
N ARG A 242 12.00 -5.94 -11.50
CA ARG A 242 11.94 -4.63 -10.84
C ARG A 242 10.56 -4.38 -10.23
N GLY A 243 10.51 -3.74 -9.06
CA GLY A 243 9.28 -3.19 -8.47
C GLY A 243 8.51 -4.12 -7.53
N LEU A 244 9.04 -5.30 -7.16
CA LEU A 244 8.41 -6.15 -6.17
C LEU A 244 8.44 -5.47 -4.79
N PRO A 245 7.32 -5.40 -4.03
CA PRO A 245 7.29 -4.82 -2.70
C PRO A 245 8.15 -5.61 -1.72
N VAL A 246 9.02 -4.93 -0.97
CA VAL A 246 9.90 -5.56 0.04
C VAL A 246 9.53 -5.13 1.45
N GLY A 247 9.46 -3.82 1.70
CA GLY A 247 9.20 -3.30 3.04
C GLY A 247 9.29 -1.78 3.12
N VAL A 248 9.48 -1.29 4.35
CA VAL A 248 9.59 0.13 4.70
C VAL A 248 10.95 0.40 5.36
N ALA A 249 11.57 1.52 5.01
CA ALA A 249 12.79 2.01 5.65
C ALA A 249 12.52 2.44 7.09
N VAL A 250 13.25 1.85 8.04
CA VAL A 250 13.25 2.20 9.46
C VAL A 250 14.68 2.44 9.93
N LYS A 251 14.87 3.30 10.93
CA LYS A 251 16.21 3.56 11.47
C LYS A 251 16.53 2.58 12.60
N GLY A 252 17.65 1.86 12.47
CA GLY A 252 18.12 0.93 13.49
C GLY A 252 18.70 1.62 14.72
N LEU A 253 18.75 0.90 15.83
CA LEU A 253 19.45 1.33 17.06
C LEU A 253 20.96 1.53 16.80
N ASP A 254 21.52 0.82 15.83
CA ASP A 254 22.89 0.99 15.31
C ASP A 254 23.06 2.22 14.41
N GLY A 255 22.03 3.06 14.27
CA GLY A 255 22.01 4.25 13.40
C GLY A 255 21.94 3.94 11.90
N ALA A 256 22.10 2.68 11.51
CA ALA A 256 22.01 2.21 10.13
C ALA A 256 20.56 2.17 9.63
N TRP A 257 20.39 2.24 8.31
CA TRP A 257 19.10 2.03 7.68
C TRP A 257 18.77 0.53 7.61
N ARG A 258 17.57 0.17 8.05
CA ARG A 258 17.07 -1.21 8.07
C ARG A 258 15.68 -1.26 7.43
N VAL A 259 15.20 -2.46 7.15
CA VAL A 259 13.91 -2.67 6.48
C VAL A 259 12.94 -3.43 7.37
N ALA A 260 11.79 -2.83 7.64
CA ALA A 260 10.63 -3.55 8.14
C ALA A 260 9.96 -4.28 6.95
N LEU A 261 10.17 -5.60 6.86
CA LEU A 261 9.66 -6.42 5.76
C LEU A 261 8.14 -6.58 5.85
N PHE A 262 7.42 -6.34 4.75
CA PHE A 262 5.99 -6.60 4.67
C PHE A 262 5.66 -8.10 4.85
N ALA A 263 6.60 -8.98 4.53
CA ALA A 263 6.44 -10.42 4.68
C ALA A 263 6.55 -10.93 6.13
N ASN A 264 7.01 -10.11 7.09
CA ASN A 264 7.25 -10.52 8.48
C ASN A 264 6.12 -10.11 9.45
N SER A 265 5.01 -9.55 8.95
CA SER A 265 3.85 -9.17 9.77
C SER A 265 2.89 -10.32 10.09
N THR A 266 2.99 -11.43 9.37
CA THR A 266 2.08 -12.59 9.46
C THR A 266 2.83 -13.92 9.31
N PRO A 267 2.30 -15.04 9.85
CA PRO A 267 2.83 -16.37 9.58
C PRO A 267 2.83 -16.68 8.08
N ILE A 268 4.00 -17.11 7.57
CA ILE A 268 4.17 -17.45 6.16
C ILE A 268 3.79 -18.93 5.97
N ASP A 269 2.50 -19.19 5.78
CA ASP A 269 1.95 -20.53 5.51
C ASP A 269 1.86 -20.83 4.01
N TYR A 270 1.51 -19.83 3.20
CA TYR A 270 1.39 -19.90 1.75
C TYR A 270 2.27 -18.85 1.07
N VAL A 271 2.87 -19.24 -0.05
CA VAL A 271 3.76 -18.40 -0.85
C VAL A 271 3.43 -18.50 -2.34
N ARG A 272 3.79 -17.45 -3.08
CA ARG A 272 3.73 -17.41 -4.54
C ARG A 272 5.15 -17.35 -5.08
N ILE A 273 5.54 -18.39 -5.81
CA ILE A 273 6.82 -18.46 -6.50
C ILE A 273 6.61 -17.88 -7.90
N LEU A 274 7.32 -16.80 -8.22
CA LEU A 274 7.29 -16.19 -9.54
C LEU A 274 8.22 -17.01 -10.45
N LEU A 275 7.67 -17.57 -11.53
CA LEU A 275 8.41 -18.32 -12.56
C LEU A 275 9.11 -17.34 -13.52
N PHE A 276 9.91 -16.45 -12.94
CA PHE A 276 10.64 -15.42 -13.62
C PHE A 276 11.91 -16.00 -14.25
N LYS A 277 12.08 -15.79 -15.56
CA LYS A 277 13.30 -16.17 -16.29
C LYS A 277 14.14 -14.92 -16.51
N ASP A 278 15.42 -15.03 -16.18
CA ASP A 278 16.39 -13.92 -16.21
C ASP A 278 16.40 -13.20 -17.57
N PHE A 279 16.24 -11.87 -17.53
CA PHE A 279 16.30 -11.03 -18.73
C PHE A 279 17.67 -11.11 -19.44
N ALA A 280 18.74 -11.48 -18.74
CA ALA A 280 20.04 -11.72 -19.35
C ALA A 280 20.05 -12.92 -20.32
N GLN A 281 19.03 -13.79 -20.31
CA GLN A 281 18.85 -14.84 -21.31
C GLN A 281 18.23 -14.32 -22.63
N LEU A 282 17.66 -13.11 -22.65
CA LEU A 282 17.22 -12.44 -23.89
C LEU A 282 18.41 -11.81 -24.64
N ALA A 283 19.49 -11.54 -23.93
CA ALA A 283 20.77 -11.17 -24.50
C ALA A 283 21.55 -12.46 -24.80
N ASP A 284 21.57 -12.89 -26.06
CA ASP A 284 22.43 -14.01 -26.47
C ASP A 284 23.91 -13.62 -26.26
N GLN A 285 24.46 -14.01 -25.11
CA GLN A 285 25.82 -13.67 -24.68
C GLN A 285 26.85 -14.16 -25.69
N LYS A 286 26.56 -15.22 -26.44
CA LYS A 286 27.42 -15.73 -27.50
C LYS A 286 27.45 -14.74 -28.67
N SER A 287 26.30 -14.20 -29.07
CA SER A 287 26.24 -13.12 -30.09
C SER A 287 26.99 -11.85 -29.63
N LEU A 288 26.78 -11.42 -28.38
CA LEU A 288 27.42 -10.22 -27.83
C LEU A 288 28.94 -10.35 -27.75
N SER A 289 29.43 -11.52 -27.30
CA SER A 289 30.87 -11.85 -27.24
C SER A 289 31.50 -12.05 -28.63
N THR A 290 30.69 -12.25 -29.67
CA THR A 290 31.14 -12.36 -31.08
C THR A 290 31.24 -11.00 -31.76
N THR A 291 31.08 -9.88 -31.03
CA THR A 291 31.46 -8.54 -31.51
C THR A 291 32.98 -8.41 -31.52
N GLN A 292 33.63 -9.14 -32.43
CA GLN A 292 35.01 -8.90 -32.80
C GLN A 292 35.05 -7.48 -33.38
N LEU A 293 35.59 -6.55 -32.59
CA LEU A 293 35.81 -5.16 -33.00
C LEU A 293 36.42 -5.18 -34.40
N PRO A 294 35.88 -4.43 -35.39
CA PRO A 294 36.42 -4.44 -36.73
C PRO A 294 37.89 -4.09 -36.63
N THR A 295 38.74 -5.01 -37.05
CA THR A 295 40.18 -4.78 -37.04
C THR A 295 40.41 -3.57 -37.93
N ILE A 296 41.00 -2.51 -37.37
CA ILE A 296 41.42 -1.35 -38.16
C ILE A 296 42.61 -1.82 -38.98
N ASN A 297 42.30 -2.46 -40.11
CA ASN A 297 43.26 -2.85 -41.11
C ASN A 297 43.80 -1.54 -41.69
N THR A 298 45.02 -1.18 -41.33
CA THR A 298 45.74 0.00 -41.85
C THR A 298 46.03 -0.09 -43.37
N GLU A 299 45.56 -1.15 -44.01
CA GLU A 299 45.61 -1.43 -45.45
C GLU A 299 44.38 -0.93 -46.21
N ASP A 300 43.31 -0.52 -45.51
CA ASP A 300 42.19 0.16 -46.17
C ASP A 300 42.66 1.56 -46.68
N PRO A 301 42.63 1.82 -48.00
CA PRO A 301 43.18 3.06 -48.57
C PRO A 301 42.50 4.34 -48.06
N GLU A 302 41.28 4.25 -47.51
CA GLU A 302 40.59 5.36 -46.84
C GLU A 302 41.19 5.68 -45.46
N ALA A 303 41.54 4.66 -44.66
CA ALA A 303 42.11 4.84 -43.32
C ALA A 303 43.46 5.57 -43.35
N ARG A 304 44.26 5.32 -44.40
CA ARG A 304 45.57 5.97 -44.61
C ARG A 304 45.46 7.48 -44.83
N LYS A 305 44.34 7.97 -45.38
CA LYS A 305 44.07 9.41 -45.50
C LYS A 305 43.89 10.06 -44.13
N VAL A 306 43.16 9.41 -43.22
CA VAL A 306 42.88 9.94 -41.88
C VAL A 306 44.14 9.95 -41.01
N GLN A 307 44.94 8.87 -41.05
CA GLN A 307 46.19 8.77 -40.28
C GLN A 307 47.22 9.84 -40.66
N THR A 308 47.23 10.28 -41.94
CA THR A 308 48.17 11.30 -42.45
C THR A 308 47.88 12.70 -41.89
N ILE A 309 46.67 12.97 -41.39
CA ILE A 309 46.28 14.27 -40.80
C ILE A 309 46.73 14.36 -39.33
N LEU A 310 46.89 13.23 -38.63
CA LEU A 310 47.21 13.13 -37.20
C LEU A 310 48.71 12.89 -36.94
N GLY A 311 49.56 13.62 -37.68
CA GLY A 311 51.01 13.41 -37.67
C GLY A 311 51.70 13.55 -36.30
N ASN A 312 52.60 12.61 -36.02
CA ASN A 312 53.67 12.67 -35.01
C ASN A 312 53.31 13.06 -33.56
N VAL A 313 52.93 12.05 -32.76
CA VAL A 313 53.40 11.94 -31.36
C VAL A 313 53.87 10.50 -31.13
N ALA A 314 55.16 10.31 -30.85
CA ALA A 314 55.73 9.01 -30.51
C ALA A 314 55.54 8.70 -29.01
N PRO A 315 55.22 7.45 -28.62
CA PRO A 315 55.12 7.07 -27.21
C PRO A 315 56.52 6.93 -26.57
N PRO A 316 56.72 7.35 -25.31
CA PRO A 316 58.02 7.22 -24.65
C PRO A 316 58.32 5.76 -24.30
N THR A 317 59.54 5.31 -24.60
CA THR A 317 60.01 3.94 -24.34
C THR A 317 60.33 3.74 -22.85
N ALA A 318 59.81 2.67 -22.24
CA ALA A 318 60.08 2.35 -20.85
C ALA A 318 61.41 1.58 -20.68
N GLY A 319 62.29 2.02 -19.77
CA GLY A 319 63.47 1.24 -19.40
C GLY A 319 64.62 2.00 -18.73
N ALA A 320 64.47 2.41 -17.47
CA ALA A 320 65.59 2.67 -16.53
C ALA A 320 65.11 2.84 -15.08
N THR A 321 65.89 2.33 -14.12
CA THR A 321 65.85 2.55 -12.66
C THR A 321 67.31 2.64 -12.16
N PRO A 322 67.65 3.15 -10.96
CA PRO A 322 66.90 3.92 -9.94
C PRO A 322 67.46 5.38 -9.93
N PRO A 323 67.76 6.15 -8.85
CA PRO A 323 67.43 6.06 -7.41
C PRO A 323 67.01 7.38 -6.69
N ALA A 324 66.72 7.23 -5.39
CA ALA A 324 66.96 8.15 -4.25
C ALA A 324 66.65 9.67 -4.30
N ALA A 325 65.67 10.05 -3.47
CA ALA A 325 65.63 11.19 -2.54
C ALA A 325 66.21 12.57 -2.92
N SER A 326 65.33 13.58 -2.95
CA SER A 326 65.44 14.77 -2.06
C SER A 326 64.16 15.62 -2.11
N ALA A 327 63.88 16.34 -1.02
CA ALA A 327 62.72 17.21 -0.89
C ALA A 327 62.91 18.58 -1.55
N THR A 328 61.81 19.29 -1.85
CA THR A 328 61.65 20.75 -1.65
C THR A 328 60.15 21.13 -1.73
N THR A 329 59.77 22.16 -0.96
CA THR A 329 58.43 22.70 -0.68
C THR A 329 57.87 23.64 -1.79
N PRO A 330 56.61 24.14 -1.71
CA PRO A 330 55.86 24.68 -2.85
C PRO A 330 55.86 26.22 -2.98
N PRO A 331 55.32 26.74 -4.09
CA PRO A 331 54.45 27.92 -4.14
C PRO A 331 53.04 27.53 -4.66
N ALA A 332 51.93 27.85 -3.99
CA ALA A 332 51.35 29.17 -3.70
C ALA A 332 50.54 29.79 -4.88
N THR A 333 49.21 29.67 -4.74
CA THR A 333 48.17 30.67 -5.12
C THR A 333 47.84 30.91 -6.61
N ALA A 334 46.64 30.44 -7.01
CA ALA A 334 45.75 31.19 -7.92
C ALA A 334 44.28 30.75 -7.75
N THR A 335 43.41 31.65 -7.28
CA THR A 335 41.95 31.50 -7.23
C THR A 335 41.34 31.87 -8.59
N PRO A 336 40.25 31.21 -9.02
CA PRO A 336 39.19 31.93 -9.74
C PRO A 336 37.83 31.89 -9.01
N ALA A 337 37.12 33.02 -9.05
CA ALA A 337 35.80 33.23 -8.46
C ALA A 337 34.65 32.72 -9.38
N PRO A 338 33.38 32.74 -8.95
CA PRO A 338 32.33 31.87 -9.53
C PRO A 338 31.65 32.43 -10.79
N ALA A 339 31.16 31.51 -11.63
CA ALA A 339 30.27 31.79 -12.76
C ALA A 339 28.78 31.68 -12.38
N PRO A 340 27.85 32.37 -13.08
CA PRO A 340 26.57 32.77 -12.49
C PRO A 340 25.41 31.78 -12.63
N SER A 341 24.43 31.94 -11.74
CA SER A 341 23.18 31.17 -11.66
C SER A 341 22.15 31.51 -12.73
N ALA A 342 21.53 30.49 -13.32
CA ALA A 342 20.33 30.61 -14.16
C ALA A 342 19.02 30.50 -13.33
N PRO A 343 17.90 31.10 -13.76
CA PRO A 343 16.75 31.35 -12.89
C PRO A 343 15.79 30.16 -12.68
N ARG A 344 15.17 30.14 -11.50
CA ARG A 344 14.21 29.13 -11.03
C ARG A 344 12.78 29.48 -11.49
N PRO A 345 11.98 28.54 -12.03
CA PRO A 345 10.56 28.79 -12.31
C PRO A 345 9.76 28.96 -11.00
N PRO A 346 8.68 29.77 -11.00
CA PRO A 346 7.92 30.07 -9.79
C PRO A 346 7.08 28.88 -9.31
N ALA A 347 7.06 28.68 -7.99
CA ALA A 347 6.18 27.71 -7.33
C ALA A 347 4.77 28.30 -7.12
N PRO A 348 3.69 27.50 -7.19
CA PRO A 348 2.35 27.96 -6.89
C PRO A 348 2.21 28.35 -5.40
N GLN A 349 1.55 29.49 -5.15
CA GLN A 349 1.32 29.99 -3.80
C GLN A 349 0.30 29.10 -3.07
N LEU A 350 0.68 28.54 -1.91
CA LEU A 350 -0.30 28.05 -0.95
C LEU A 350 -0.98 29.25 -0.28
N ALA A 351 -2.31 29.24 -0.24
CA ALA A 351 -3.09 30.20 0.53
C ALA A 351 -2.80 30.03 2.04
N ALA A 352 -2.79 31.14 2.77
CA ALA A 352 -2.59 31.13 4.22
C ALA A 352 -3.79 30.45 4.93
N PRO A 353 -3.57 29.72 6.04
CA PRO A 353 -4.66 29.21 6.85
C PRO A 353 -5.43 30.37 7.50
N ALA A 354 -6.75 30.34 7.35
CA ALA A 354 -7.63 31.32 7.99
C ALA A 354 -7.56 31.21 9.53
N THR A 355 -7.56 32.36 10.20
CA THR A 355 -7.60 32.47 11.66
C THR A 355 -8.94 31.96 12.21
N THR A 356 -8.91 30.96 13.08
CA THR A 356 -10.06 30.57 13.90
C THR A 356 -10.37 31.68 14.92
N PRO A 357 -11.58 32.27 14.95
CA PRO A 357 -12.00 33.10 16.07
C PRO A 357 -12.26 32.21 17.29
N GLY A 358 -11.84 32.63 18.48
CA GLY A 358 -12.12 31.90 19.71
C GLY A 358 -13.60 31.98 20.10
N THR A 359 -14.13 30.90 20.67
CA THR A 359 -15.43 30.88 21.35
C THR A 359 -15.21 31.09 22.85
N PRO A 360 -15.86 32.07 23.51
CA PRO A 360 -15.91 32.18 24.96
C PRO A 360 -17.08 31.37 25.56
N GLN A 361 -17.04 31.16 26.88
CA GLN A 361 -17.92 30.34 27.74
C GLN A 361 -17.53 28.85 27.78
#